data_AF-A0A498KZC8-F1
#
_entry.id   AF-A0A498KZC8-F1
#
_cell.length_a   1.000
_cell.length_b   1.000
_cell.length_c   1.000
_cell.angle_alpha   90.00
_cell.angle_beta   90.00
_cell.angle_gamma   90.00
#
_symmetry.space_group_name_H-M   'P 1'
#
loop_
_entity.id
_entity.type
_entity.pdbx_description
1 polymer ?
#
loop_
_entity_poly.entity_id
_entity_poly.type
_entity_poly.pdbx_seq_one_letter_code
_entity_poly.pdbx_strand_id
1 'polypeptide(L)'
;MAEPVDHDGALAPRDYPGGPPSEVAGKTAVGYVTRFELAYRQNDEMKSNTDVGTGDERGSYLSRFDISVQNAWVASGPADSSVVRLKYVGSRTIHPGIEFDYITQYVTYYIDSARVVRDRTTRNDFDGTDTLDPDPWVDGEPVACFER
;
A
#
# COMPACT_ATOMS: atom_id res chain seq x y z
N MET A 1 -2.21 -18.35 7.04
CA MET A 1 -2.27 -16.89 7.25
C MET A 1 -1.89 -16.66 8.70
N ALA A 2 -0.92 -15.79 8.99
CA ALA A 2 -0.61 -15.44 10.36
C ALA A 2 -1.73 -14.53 10.87
N GLU A 3 -2.38 -14.92 11.97
CA GLU A 3 -3.44 -14.12 12.59
C GLU A 3 -2.80 -12.95 13.34
N PRO A 4 -3.34 -11.73 13.22
CA PRO A 4 -2.80 -10.57 13.92
C PRO A 4 -2.79 -10.81 15.43
N VAL A 5 -1.73 -10.38 16.10
CA VAL A 5 -1.55 -10.59 17.53
C VAL A 5 -2.54 -9.72 18.31
N ASP A 6 -3.44 -10.36 19.07
CA ASP A 6 -4.40 -9.67 19.95
C ASP A 6 -3.72 -9.28 21.28
N HIS A 7 -3.05 -8.13 21.26
CA HIS A 7 -2.39 -7.53 22.42
C HIS A 7 -2.87 -6.09 22.62
N ASP A 8 -2.94 -5.67 23.89
CA ASP A 8 -3.28 -4.28 24.22
C ASP A 8 -2.22 -3.32 23.63
N GLY A 9 -2.71 -2.35 22.84
CA GLY A 9 -1.88 -1.43 22.06
C GLY A 9 -1.34 -1.96 20.72
N ALA A 10 -1.68 -3.19 20.30
CA ALA A 10 -1.44 -3.64 18.94
C ALA A 10 -2.42 -3.00 17.96
N LEU A 11 -1.96 -2.70 16.74
CA LEU A 11 -2.86 -2.28 15.67
C LEU A 11 -3.71 -3.46 15.21
N ALA A 12 -4.99 -3.19 14.97
CA ALA A 12 -5.85 -4.08 14.21
C ALA A 12 -5.52 -4.02 12.71
N PRO A 13 -5.82 -5.09 11.94
CA PRO A 13 -5.75 -5.04 10.49
C PRO A 13 -6.59 -3.87 9.96
N ARG A 14 -6.08 -3.22 8.91
CA ARG A 14 -6.81 -2.13 8.25
C ARG A 14 -7.61 -2.69 7.08
N ASP A 15 -8.90 -2.40 7.07
CA ASP A 15 -9.76 -2.75 5.94
C ASP A 15 -9.27 -2.06 4.67
N TYR A 16 -9.25 -2.82 3.58
CA TYR A 16 -9.03 -2.23 2.26
C TYR A 16 -10.23 -1.36 1.90
N PRO A 17 -10.03 -0.24 1.17
CA PRO A 17 -11.17 0.45 0.57
C PRO A 17 -11.92 -0.53 -0.34
N GLY A 18 -13.24 -0.43 -0.39
CA GLY A 18 -14.07 -1.21 -1.31
C GLY A 18 -13.80 -0.84 -2.77
N GLY A 19 -14.70 -1.23 -3.68
CA GLY A 19 -14.55 -0.94 -5.11
C GLY A 19 -14.24 0.55 -5.39
N PRO A 20 -13.36 0.86 -6.36
CA PRO A 20 -13.06 2.22 -6.71
C PRO A 20 -14.31 2.94 -7.22
N PRO A 21 -14.45 4.26 -6.96
CA PRO A 21 -15.55 5.03 -7.53
C PRO A 21 -15.56 4.99 -9.06
N SER A 22 -16.76 5.07 -9.66
CA SER A 22 -16.98 4.92 -11.10
C SER A 22 -16.15 5.88 -11.95
N GLU A 23 -15.83 7.07 -11.44
CA GLU A 23 -14.89 8.01 -12.03
C GLU A 23 -13.64 8.10 -11.14
N VAL A 24 -12.76 7.13 -11.28
CA VAL A 24 -11.44 7.15 -10.65
C VAL A 24 -10.50 7.90 -11.60
N ALA A 25 -10.33 9.19 -11.35
CA ALA A 25 -9.41 10.05 -12.10
C ALA A 25 -8.83 11.15 -11.19
N GLY A 26 -7.68 11.72 -11.60
CA GLY A 26 -7.05 12.85 -10.93
C GLY A 26 -6.90 12.66 -9.41
N LYS A 27 -7.37 13.64 -8.63
CA LYS A 27 -7.25 13.61 -7.15
C LYS A 27 -8.05 12.47 -6.51
N THR A 28 -9.15 12.04 -7.12
CA THR A 28 -9.96 10.91 -6.61
C THR A 28 -9.16 9.61 -6.71
N ALA A 29 -8.48 9.40 -7.84
CA ALA A 29 -7.59 8.27 -8.04
C ALA A 29 -6.44 8.26 -7.01
N VAL A 30 -5.76 9.39 -6.82
CA VAL A 30 -4.71 9.52 -5.79
C VAL A 30 -5.23 9.20 -4.39
N GLY A 31 -6.38 9.78 -4.01
CA GLY A 31 -6.95 9.59 -2.68
C GLY A 31 -7.44 8.16 -2.42
N TYR A 32 -7.87 7.45 -3.46
CA TYR A 32 -8.21 6.03 -3.38
C TYR A 32 -6.94 5.18 -3.18
N VAL A 33 -5.93 5.36 -4.04
CA VAL A 33 -4.68 4.59 -3.98
C VAL A 33 -3.89 4.85 -2.71
N THR A 34 -3.91 6.08 -2.18
CA THR A 34 -3.26 6.40 -0.90
C THR A 34 -3.87 5.59 0.25
N ARG A 35 -5.21 5.50 0.31
CA ARG A 35 -5.92 4.69 1.30
C ARG A 35 -5.64 3.20 1.11
N PHE A 36 -5.60 2.74 -0.14
CA PHE A 36 -5.29 1.36 -0.48
C PHE A 36 -3.86 0.99 -0.07
N GLU A 37 -2.85 1.80 -0.41
CA GLU A 37 -1.45 1.56 -0.06
C GLU A 37 -1.24 1.56 1.46
N LEU A 38 -1.90 2.45 2.19
CA LEU A 38 -1.86 2.48 3.65
C LEU A 38 -2.39 1.17 4.25
N ALA A 39 -3.53 0.67 3.78
CA ALA A 39 -4.07 -0.62 4.21
C ALA A 39 -3.15 -1.78 3.82
N TYR A 40 -2.70 -1.81 2.57
CA TYR A 40 -1.80 -2.84 2.04
C TYR A 40 -0.52 -2.96 2.86
N ARG A 41 0.18 -1.84 3.10
CA ARG A 41 1.44 -1.84 3.84
C ARG A 41 1.24 -2.14 5.32
N GLN A 42 0.23 -1.57 5.98
CA GLN A 42 -0.01 -1.90 7.39
C GLN A 42 -0.24 -3.40 7.56
N ASN A 43 -1.08 -4.01 6.72
CA ASN A 43 -1.40 -5.43 6.81
C ASN A 43 -0.18 -6.32 6.49
N ASP A 44 0.66 -5.92 5.55
CA ASP A 44 1.94 -6.59 5.24
C ASP A 44 2.94 -6.51 6.39
N GLU A 45 3.05 -5.34 7.03
CA GLU A 45 3.89 -5.13 8.20
C GLU A 45 3.41 -5.93 9.40
N MET A 46 2.10 -5.98 9.63
CA MET A 46 1.52 -6.80 10.69
C MET A 46 1.86 -8.28 10.48
N LYS A 47 1.71 -8.81 9.27
CA LYS A 47 2.09 -10.20 8.94
C LYS A 47 3.58 -10.46 9.14
N SER A 48 4.42 -9.53 8.71
CA SER A 48 5.88 -9.64 8.84
C SER A 48 6.38 -9.58 10.28
N ASN A 49 5.58 -8.98 11.17
CA ASN A 49 5.87 -8.83 12.59
C ASN A 49 4.91 -9.66 13.46
N THR A 50 4.21 -10.65 12.87
CA THR A 50 3.43 -11.61 13.65
C THR A 50 4.40 -12.63 14.24
N ASP A 51 4.77 -12.40 15.50
CA ASP A 51 5.30 -13.39 16.43
C ASP A 51 6.58 -14.12 16.00
N VAL A 52 7.72 -13.41 16.02
CA VAL A 52 9.03 -14.07 16.20
C VAL A 52 9.12 -14.51 17.66
N GLY A 53 8.52 -15.66 17.95
CA GLY A 53 8.43 -16.22 19.29
C GLY A 53 9.81 -16.47 19.90
N THR A 54 10.10 -15.76 21.00
CA THR A 54 11.07 -16.20 21.99
C THR A 54 10.44 -16.16 23.37
N GLY A 55 9.55 -17.11 23.66
CA GLY A 55 9.33 -17.74 24.97
C GLY A 55 9.00 -16.90 26.21
N ASP A 56 9.08 -15.58 26.15
CA ASP A 56 8.84 -14.62 27.22
C ASP A 56 7.79 -13.63 26.74
N GLU A 57 6.93 -13.20 27.65
CA GLU A 57 5.69 -12.43 27.49
C GLU A 57 5.84 -11.02 26.85
N ARG A 58 6.90 -10.75 26.10
CA ARG A 58 7.13 -9.51 25.36
C ARG A 58 7.00 -9.78 23.85
N GLY A 59 5.78 -10.04 23.41
CA GLY A 59 5.47 -10.15 21.98
C GLY A 59 5.91 -8.88 21.23
N SER A 60 6.59 -9.06 20.10
CA SER A 60 6.89 -7.95 19.18
C SER A 60 5.68 -7.75 18.28
N TYR A 61 5.04 -6.59 18.34
CA TYR A 61 3.85 -6.28 17.54
C TYR A 61 3.86 -4.83 17.05
N LEU A 62 3.18 -4.60 15.93
CA LEU A 62 3.04 -3.26 15.34
C LEU A 62 2.04 -2.44 16.16
N SER A 63 2.49 -1.32 16.74
CA SER A 63 1.65 -0.42 17.55
C SER A 63 1.32 0.89 16.84
N ARG A 64 2.09 1.28 15.82
CA ARG A 64 1.81 2.44 14.97
C ARG A 64 2.30 2.21 13.55
N PHE A 65 1.54 2.70 12.58
CA PHE A 65 1.91 2.71 11.16
C PHE A 65 1.29 3.93 10.46
N ASP A 66 2.08 4.65 9.69
CA ASP A 66 1.63 5.80 8.90
C ASP A 66 2.42 5.92 7.59
N ILE A 67 1.83 6.57 6.58
CA ILE A 67 2.51 6.93 5.34
C ILE A 67 2.25 8.40 5.02
N SER A 68 3.29 9.09 4.53
CA SER A 68 3.23 10.47 4.09
C SER A 68 3.59 10.56 2.60
N VAL A 69 2.58 10.83 1.77
CA VAL A 69 2.73 10.99 0.33
C VAL A 69 3.48 12.29 0.03
N GLN A 70 4.63 12.15 -0.63
CA GLN A 70 5.52 13.23 -1.01
C GLN A 70 5.22 13.74 -2.42
N ASN A 71 4.83 12.83 -3.32
CA ASN A 71 4.43 13.17 -4.68
C ASN A 71 3.45 12.13 -5.22
N ALA A 72 2.58 12.56 -6.13
CA ALA A 72 1.66 11.69 -6.83
C ALA A 72 1.56 12.11 -8.29
N TRP A 73 1.53 11.12 -9.17
CA TRP A 73 1.31 11.30 -10.60
C TRP A 73 0.14 10.43 -11.03
N VAL A 74 -0.68 10.93 -11.95
CA VAL A 74 -1.85 10.22 -12.46
C VAL A 74 -1.88 10.34 -13.97
N ALA A 75 -2.17 9.23 -14.63
CA ALA A 75 -2.48 9.17 -16.05
C ALA A 75 -3.67 8.25 -16.32
N SER A 76 -4.25 8.37 -17.50
CA SER A 76 -5.23 7.41 -17.98
C SER A 76 -4.54 6.09 -18.33
N GLY A 77 -5.13 4.96 -17.91
CA GLY A 77 -4.70 3.63 -18.30
C GLY A 77 -5.58 3.05 -19.42
N PRO A 78 -5.32 1.80 -19.86
CA PRO A 78 -6.18 1.10 -20.80
C PRO A 78 -7.59 0.85 -20.24
N ALA A 79 -8.62 0.95 -21.09
CA ALA A 79 -10.01 0.58 -20.79
C ALA A 79 -10.61 1.25 -19.53
N ASP A 80 -10.82 2.56 -19.58
CA ASP A 80 -11.47 3.38 -18.53
C ASP A 80 -10.84 3.27 -17.13
N SER A 81 -9.54 3.05 -17.10
CA SER A 81 -8.76 2.93 -15.87
C SER A 81 -7.88 4.14 -15.61
N SER A 82 -7.35 4.21 -14.39
CA SER A 82 -6.30 5.15 -14.04
C SER A 82 -5.03 4.42 -13.65
N VAL A 83 -3.90 5.03 -13.99
CA VAL A 83 -2.59 4.70 -13.47
C VAL A 83 -2.21 5.77 -12.45
N VAL A 84 -1.81 5.36 -11.25
CA VAL A 84 -1.38 6.25 -10.18
C VAL A 84 -0.01 5.83 -9.71
N ARG A 85 0.95 6.76 -9.70
CA ARG A 85 2.25 6.58 -9.07
C ARG A 85 2.30 7.37 -7.77
N LEU A 86 2.74 6.73 -6.69
CA LEU A 86 2.96 7.37 -5.40
C LEU A 86 4.43 7.32 -5.00
N LYS A 87 4.94 8.48 -4.59
CA LYS A 87 6.19 8.62 -3.84
C LYS A 87 5.79 8.89 -2.41
N TYR A 88 6.19 8.04 -1.47
CA TYR A 88 5.86 8.25 -0.06
C TYR A 88 7.01 7.83 0.85
N VAL A 89 7.00 8.34 2.08
CA VAL A 89 7.78 7.81 3.19
C VAL A 89 6.81 7.22 4.20
N GLY A 90 7.22 6.16 4.88
CA GLY A 90 6.41 5.54 5.93
C GLY A 90 7.10 5.71 7.28
N SER A 91 6.35 5.47 8.34
CA SER A 91 6.90 5.24 9.67
C SER A 91 6.16 4.09 10.36
N ARG A 92 6.87 3.36 11.23
CA ARG A 92 6.29 2.33 12.09
C ARG A 92 6.87 2.39 13.50
N THR A 93 6.06 1.96 14.46
CA THR A 93 6.50 1.67 15.83
C THR A 93 6.17 0.21 16.14
N ILE A 94 7.16 -0.52 16.63
CA ILE A 94 7.03 -1.91 17.07
C ILE A 94 7.21 -1.95 18.59
N HIS A 95 6.28 -2.54 19.32
CA HIS A 95 6.41 -2.76 20.76
C HIS A 95 7.71 -3.53 21.07
N PRO A 96 8.50 -3.13 22.09
CA PRO A 96 8.19 -2.17 23.16
C PRO A 96 8.56 -0.70 22.89
N GLY A 97 8.76 -0.27 21.64
CA GLY A 97 9.00 1.14 21.30
C GLY A 97 10.08 1.36 20.23
N ILE A 98 10.36 0.35 19.41
CA ILE A 98 11.32 0.48 18.31
C ILE A 98 10.65 1.25 17.17
N GLU A 99 11.16 2.44 16.89
CA GLU A 99 10.69 3.29 15.80
C GLU A 99 11.56 3.09 14.55
N PHE A 100 10.90 3.00 13.40
CA PHE A 100 11.55 2.91 12.09
C PHE A 100 10.88 3.86 11.11
N ASP A 101 11.69 4.64 10.41
CA ASP A 101 11.28 5.33 9.20
C ASP A 101 11.67 4.51 7.97
N TYR A 102 10.78 4.44 6.99
CA TYR A 102 11.09 3.79 5.72
C TYR A 102 11.90 4.74 4.84
N ILE A 103 12.84 4.18 4.08
CA ILE A 103 13.35 4.86 2.90
C ILE A 103 12.18 5.21 1.97
N THR A 104 12.35 6.25 1.16
CA THR A 104 11.38 6.63 0.14
C THR A 104 10.92 5.43 -0.68
N GLN A 105 9.61 5.23 -0.75
CA GLN A 105 8.96 4.20 -1.54
C GLN A 105 8.39 4.78 -2.83
N TYR A 106 8.42 3.97 -3.87
CA TYR A 106 7.88 4.25 -5.19
C TYR A 106 6.97 3.09 -5.60
N VAL A 107 5.70 3.38 -5.82
CA VAL A 107 4.69 2.36 -6.18
C VAL A 107 3.83 2.87 -7.32
N THR A 108 3.48 1.95 -8.22
CA THR A 108 2.55 2.20 -9.32
C THR A 108 1.33 1.33 -9.14
N TYR A 109 0.16 1.92 -9.32
CA TYR A 109 -1.13 1.27 -9.25
C TYR A 109 -1.85 1.43 -10.57
N TYR A 110 -2.49 0.33 -10.99
CA TYR A 110 -3.54 0.35 -11.98
C TYR A 110 -4.88 0.09 -11.27
N ILE A 111 -5.87 0.91 -11.57
CA ILE A 111 -7.20 0.84 -10.94
C ILE A 111 -8.28 0.97 -11.99
N ASP A 112 -9.13 -0.06 -12.06
CA ASP A 112 -10.37 -0.07 -12.84
C ASP A 112 -11.54 -0.50 -11.95
N SER A 113 -12.77 -0.49 -12.49
CA SER A 113 -13.98 -0.85 -11.75
C SER A 113 -14.00 -2.28 -11.17
N ALA A 114 -13.17 -3.18 -11.68
CA ALA A 114 -13.15 -4.60 -11.33
C ALA A 114 -11.91 -5.02 -10.53
N ARG A 115 -10.79 -4.28 -10.60
CA ARG A 115 -9.53 -4.69 -9.96
C ARG A 115 -8.58 -3.54 -9.63
N VAL A 116 -7.74 -3.81 -8.63
CA VAL A 116 -6.55 -3.02 -8.29
C VAL A 116 -5.32 -3.89 -8.53
N VAL A 117 -4.40 -3.41 -9.34
CA VAL A 117 -3.10 -4.05 -9.60
C VAL A 117 -2.00 -3.14 -9.10
N ARG A 118 -1.04 -3.71 -8.38
CA ARG A 118 0.05 -2.97 -7.74
C ARG A 118 1.37 -3.48 -8.25
N ASP A 119 2.29 -2.55 -8.45
CA ASP A 119 3.69 -2.88 -8.68
C ASP A 119 4.63 -1.93 -7.93
N ARG A 120 5.78 -2.44 -7.53
CA ARG A 120 6.85 -1.68 -6.89
C ARG A 120 7.92 -1.36 -7.92
N THR A 121 8.20 -0.09 -8.13
CA THR A 121 9.29 0.31 -9.04
C THR A 121 10.55 0.65 -8.25
N THR A 122 11.71 0.33 -8.84
CA THR A 122 13.01 0.87 -8.39
C THR A 122 13.38 2.16 -9.12
N ARG A 123 12.59 2.58 -10.11
CA ARG A 123 12.79 3.84 -10.82
C ARG A 123 12.40 5.00 -9.91
N ASN A 124 13.39 5.84 -9.60
CA ASN A 124 13.22 7.06 -8.80
C ASN A 124 12.63 8.24 -9.60
N ASP A 125 12.40 8.01 -10.88
CA ASP A 125 11.91 8.95 -11.88
C ASP A 125 10.38 9.09 -11.76
N PHE A 126 9.94 10.34 -11.56
CA PHE A 126 8.53 10.77 -11.60
C PHE A 126 8.24 11.62 -12.84
N ASP A 127 9.20 11.76 -13.75
CA ASP A 127 9.17 12.63 -14.92
C ASP A 127 8.88 11.79 -16.18
N GLY A 128 7.62 11.75 -16.56
CA GLY A 128 7.24 11.42 -17.93
C GLY A 128 6.45 10.13 -18.12
N THR A 129 5.61 10.20 -19.14
CA THR A 129 4.65 9.20 -19.64
C THR A 129 5.29 8.09 -20.45
N ASP A 130 6.55 8.22 -20.84
CA ASP A 130 7.00 7.57 -22.09
C ASP A 130 7.39 6.10 -21.95
N THR A 131 7.47 5.58 -20.73
CA THR A 131 7.38 4.13 -20.46
C THR A 131 6.87 3.90 -19.04
N LEU A 132 5.71 3.25 -18.90
CA LEU A 132 5.39 2.59 -17.64
C LEU A 132 6.43 1.48 -17.43
N ASP A 133 7.40 1.71 -16.54
CA ASP A 133 8.38 0.69 -16.17
C ASP A 133 8.48 0.60 -14.64
N PRO A 134 7.98 -0.50 -14.06
CA PRO A 134 7.24 -1.57 -14.72
C PRO A 134 5.81 -1.13 -15.10
N ASP A 135 5.19 -1.82 -16.08
CA ASP A 135 3.77 -1.64 -16.41
C ASP A 135 2.96 -2.56 -15.48
N PRO A 136 2.18 -2.03 -14.51
CA PRO A 136 1.45 -2.87 -13.59
C PRO A 136 0.49 -3.83 -14.30
N TRP A 137 0.01 -3.51 -15.51
CA TRP A 137 -0.87 -4.41 -16.25
C TRP A 137 -0.16 -5.68 -16.73
N VAL A 138 1.14 -5.58 -17.01
CA VAL A 138 1.97 -6.69 -17.52
C VAL A 138 2.72 -7.38 -16.39
N ASP A 139 3.27 -6.58 -15.48
CA ASP A 139 4.27 -7.01 -14.50
C ASP A 139 3.74 -7.00 -13.05
N GLY A 140 2.62 -6.31 -12.81
CA GLY A 140 2.07 -6.11 -11.47
C GLY A 140 1.25 -7.28 -10.93
N GLU A 141 1.06 -7.29 -9.62
CA GLU A 141 0.26 -8.30 -8.94
C GLU A 141 -1.15 -7.77 -8.64
N PRO A 142 -2.22 -8.52 -8.97
CA PRO A 142 -3.57 -8.18 -8.53
C PRO A 142 -3.65 -8.21 -7.00
N VAL A 143 -3.95 -7.06 -6.39
CA VAL A 143 -4.04 -6.91 -4.93
C VAL A 143 -5.48 -6.78 -4.44
N ALA A 144 -6.44 -6.51 -5.33
CA ALA A 144 -7.86 -6.64 -5.07
C ALA A 144 -8.65 -6.91 -6.35
N CYS A 145 -9.71 -7.69 -6.22
CA CYS A 145 -10.72 -7.95 -7.25
C CYS A 145 -12.10 -7.66 -6.66
N PHE A 146 -12.98 -7.07 -7.46
CA PHE A 146 -14.35 -6.72 -7.08
C PHE A 146 -15.35 -7.43 -7.98
N GLU A 147 -16.37 -8.01 -7.38
CA GLU A 147 -17.52 -8.54 -8.12
C GLU A 147 -18.28 -7.37 -8.76
N ARG A 148 -18.71 -7.56 -10.01
CA ARG A 148 -19.52 -6.59 -10.75
C ARG A 148 -21.00 -6.76 -10.43
#